data_AF-A0A2N5ZC61-F1
#
_entry.id   AF-A0A2N5ZC61-F1
#
_cell.length_a   1.000
_cell.length_b   1.000
_cell.length_c   1.000
_cell.angle_alpha   90.00
_cell.angle_beta   90.00
_cell.angle_gamma   90.00
#
_symmetry.space_group_name_H-M   'P 1'
#
loop_
_entity.id
_entity.type
_entity.pdbx_description
1 polymer ?
#
loop_
_entity_poly.entity_id
_entity_poly.type
_entity_poly.pdbx_seq_one_letter_code
_entity_poly.pdbx_strand_id
1 'polypeptide(L)'
;MKIEIIAKIMDSNEQLLVLDYSNKKRRKFLITFVLYISLVVFFNVFSSYKNPTIRINNQLVDLQKYELTNNLKTEINLISLNLQDDSTSILDSALKQQLVAFYANRNYDPVWIANFETNQHFSTLLNLLDSSGYFGFPFDYFNLEQIYNLDYEFLTGSDNMQKNQIELELTTTYSALKFVLYLKYGIIERDTSLAYLNSISDLSFILNSAIENNSLRNDLLSVQPNLVHHRNLLKSLSYFIDLHYSVKYTTPAFIDDKLLAKSLYYAEITKSPTFDSINRKSDALYLLQDQYSLRHDSILNQPTHEILVSLLEYKYYLACLNLNRLRNLKHSGENYLFVNIPEFKLHVIESNSEKDAFNVIVGKKKTPTPTLSSDIEKVIANPYWTVPRSITFEMLHKIRKDSSYLKRNGYFVINAQEEMVNESIIDWNSEDPLGNRYWLRQINGNYNALGKVKFIFPNNFSVYLHDTQSKSLFKRENRTFSHGCVRLENPDKLAQYLTDKYTNHRDLNIENIISENERHEIALSEKVKIYIQYITCTASENSEMMFLDDIYNKDLEEIKAIFPDLLLL
;
A
#
# COMPACT_ATOMS: atom_id res chain seq x y z
N MET A 1 52.42 43.60 65.15
CA MET A 1 51.04 43.17 64.84
C MET A 1 51.08 42.59 63.43
N LYS A 2 51.74 41.44 63.25
CA LYS A 2 51.39 40.06 63.67
C LYS A 2 50.77 39.40 62.42
N ILE A 3 51.25 38.29 61.86
CA ILE A 3 52.20 37.23 62.25
C ILE A 3 52.30 36.39 60.95
N GLU A 4 53.39 35.81 60.45
CA GLU A 4 54.79 35.70 60.86
C GLU A 4 55.57 34.93 59.76
N ILE A 5 56.81 35.35 59.51
CA ILE A 5 58.05 34.51 59.41
C ILE A 5 58.31 33.78 58.07
N ILE A 6 59.38 34.02 57.28
CA ILE A 6 60.74 34.61 57.41
C ILE A 6 61.16 34.99 55.95
N ALA A 7 61.54 36.22 55.55
CA ALA A 7 62.71 37.07 55.91
C ALA A 7 64.05 36.43 55.44
N LYS A 8 65.16 37.07 55.05
CA LYS A 8 65.64 38.44 54.93
C LYS A 8 67.14 38.31 54.53
N ILE A 9 67.69 39.34 53.86
CA ILE A 9 69.04 39.93 54.10
C ILE A 9 70.24 39.05 53.72
N MET A 10 70.95 39.41 52.63
CA MET A 10 72.06 40.39 52.56
C MET A 10 73.33 39.91 53.29
N ASP A 11 74.40 39.87 52.50
CA ASP A 11 75.82 39.87 52.86
C ASP A 11 76.32 38.79 53.82
N SER A 12 76.87 37.73 53.21
CA SER A 12 78.07 37.09 53.73
C SER A 12 79.08 36.92 52.60
N ASN A 13 80.23 37.56 52.79
CA ASN A 13 81.41 37.58 51.94
C ASN A 13 81.82 36.22 51.35
N GLU A 14 82.34 36.32 50.12
CA GLU A 14 83.44 35.54 49.54
C GLU A 14 83.50 34.04 49.87
N GLN A 15 82.96 33.21 48.96
CA GLN A 15 83.70 32.02 48.50
C GLN A 15 83.51 31.84 47.00
N LEU A 16 84.62 31.89 46.28
CA LEU A 16 84.77 31.43 44.91
C LEU A 16 84.22 30.00 44.75
N LEU A 17 83.17 29.84 43.94
CA LEU A 17 82.84 28.58 43.28
C LEU A 17 82.98 28.79 41.77
N VAL A 18 84.20 28.50 41.31
CA VAL A 18 84.54 28.31 39.91
C VAL A 18 83.70 27.15 39.36
N LEU A 19 82.69 27.47 38.56
CA LEU A 19 82.08 26.50 37.65
C LEU A 19 82.76 26.63 36.28
N ASP A 20 83.86 25.89 36.16
CA ASP A 20 84.53 25.57 34.90
C ASP A 20 83.55 24.85 33.96
N TYR A 21 82.86 25.62 33.11
CA TYR A 21 82.15 25.08 31.96
C TYR A 21 83.08 25.05 30.77
N SER A 22 83.90 23.99 30.72
CA SER A 22 84.71 23.65 29.57
C SER A 22 83.94 23.80 28.23
N ASN A 23 84.61 24.39 27.24
CA ASN A 23 84.11 24.63 25.88
C ASN A 23 83.52 23.37 25.19
N LYS A 24 83.82 22.17 25.70
CA LYS A 24 83.29 20.89 25.22
C LYS A 24 81.79 20.70 25.52
N LYS A 25 81.28 21.18 26.67
CA LYS A 25 79.85 21.03 27.05
C LYS A 25 78.93 21.95 26.22
N ARG A 26 79.36 23.19 25.94
CA ARG A 26 78.64 24.11 25.04
C ARG A 26 78.55 23.54 23.62
N ARG A 27 79.65 22.96 23.11
CA ARG A 27 79.68 22.35 21.76
C ARG A 27 78.79 21.11 21.69
N LYS A 28 78.82 20.23 22.71
CA LYS A 28 77.91 19.08 22.79
C LYS A 28 76.45 19.54 22.85
N PHE A 29 76.09 20.48 23.73
CA PHE A 29 74.72 20.98 23.84
C PHE A 29 74.23 21.63 22.53
N LEU A 30 75.07 22.43 21.87
CA LEU A 30 74.75 23.03 20.58
C LEU A 30 74.53 21.96 19.49
N ILE A 31 75.38 20.92 19.45
CA ILE A 31 75.24 19.81 18.50
C ILE A 31 73.96 19.01 18.79
N THR A 32 73.65 18.69 20.04
CA THR A 32 72.42 17.95 20.39
C THR A 32 71.17 18.79 20.11
N PHE A 33 71.23 20.10 20.35
CA PHE A 33 70.13 21.03 20.09
C PHE A 33 69.88 21.21 18.59
N VAL A 34 70.95 21.35 17.79
CA VAL A 34 70.85 21.39 16.32
C VAL A 34 70.34 20.07 15.79
N LEU A 35 70.84 18.92 16.28
CA LEU A 35 70.32 17.61 15.90
C LEU A 35 68.85 17.45 16.25
N TYR A 36 68.41 17.92 17.43
CA TYR A 36 67.02 17.84 17.84
C TYR A 36 66.12 18.74 17.00
N ILE A 37 66.54 19.96 16.69
CA ILE A 37 65.82 20.85 15.75
C ILE A 37 65.80 20.22 14.36
N SER A 38 66.91 19.67 13.87
CA SER A 38 66.95 18.98 12.58
C SER A 38 66.03 17.76 12.57
N LEU A 39 65.93 17.00 13.66
CA LEU A 39 65.03 15.85 13.77
C LEU A 39 63.56 16.28 13.82
N VAL A 40 63.24 17.36 14.54
CA VAL A 40 61.90 17.94 14.59
C VAL A 40 61.50 18.53 13.23
N VAL A 41 62.41 19.22 12.54
CA VAL A 41 62.18 19.73 11.18
C VAL A 41 62.05 18.56 10.21
N PHE A 42 62.88 17.53 10.31
CA PHE A 42 62.81 16.32 9.48
C PHE A 42 61.48 15.59 9.68
N PHE A 43 61.04 15.38 10.93
CA PHE A 43 59.74 14.78 11.23
C PHE A 43 58.57 15.65 10.79
N ASN A 44 58.63 16.98 10.93
CA ASN A 44 57.57 17.87 10.43
C ASN A 44 57.52 17.92 8.90
N VAL A 45 58.68 17.84 8.22
CA VAL A 45 58.74 17.78 6.75
C VAL A 45 58.23 16.45 6.24
N PHE A 46 58.54 15.33 6.91
CA PHE A 46 58.02 14.00 6.56
C PHE A 46 56.54 13.79 6.97
N SER A 47 56.08 14.35 8.09
CA SER A 47 54.66 14.31 8.47
C SER A 47 53.79 15.25 7.63
N SER A 48 54.38 16.30 7.05
CA SER A 48 53.74 17.20 6.07
C SER A 48 53.89 16.69 4.62
N TYR A 49 54.69 15.64 4.39
CA TYR A 49 54.79 14.98 3.09
C TYR A 49 53.55 14.10 2.88
N LYS A 50 52.41 14.74 2.61
CA LYS A 50 51.23 14.07 2.06
C LYS A 50 51.65 13.48 0.72
N ASN A 51 51.59 12.16 0.62
CA ASN A 51 51.99 11.40 -0.57
C ASN A 51 51.39 12.05 -1.83
N PRO A 52 52.20 12.52 -2.80
CA PRO A 52 51.71 13.27 -3.95
C PRO A 52 50.67 12.50 -4.77
N THR A 53 50.74 11.17 -4.77
CA THR A 53 49.72 10.30 -5.39
C THR A 53 48.35 10.43 -4.73
N ILE A 54 48.27 10.52 -3.40
CA ILE A 54 47.02 10.71 -2.67
C ILE A 54 46.43 12.10 -2.99
N ARG A 55 47.28 13.13 -3.08
CA ARG A 55 46.82 14.48 -3.43
C ARG A 55 46.31 14.58 -4.88
N ILE A 56 47.01 13.95 -5.83
CA ILE A 56 46.61 13.91 -7.24
C ILE A 56 45.30 13.12 -7.39
N ASN A 57 45.19 11.96 -6.74
CA ASN A 57 43.96 11.16 -6.77
C ASN A 57 42.76 11.94 -6.21
N ASN A 58 42.93 12.63 -5.08
CA ASN A 58 41.87 13.47 -4.52
C ASN A 58 41.47 14.61 -5.47
N GLN A 59 42.43 15.27 -6.13
CA GLN A 59 42.14 16.32 -7.11
C GLN A 59 41.43 15.81 -8.36
N LEU A 60 41.80 14.61 -8.85
CA LEU A 60 41.13 13.99 -9.99
C LEU A 60 39.69 13.61 -9.64
N VAL A 61 39.47 13.02 -8.46
CA VAL A 61 38.14 12.71 -7.93
C VAL A 61 37.28 13.98 -7.82
N ASP A 62 37.83 15.07 -7.28
CA ASP A 62 37.13 16.36 -7.14
C ASP A 62 36.75 16.96 -8.51
N LEU A 63 37.65 16.90 -9.50
CA LEU A 63 37.40 17.38 -10.87
C LEU A 63 36.32 16.57 -11.58
N GLN A 64 36.32 15.26 -11.40
CA GLN A 64 35.36 14.36 -12.04
C GLN A 64 33.97 14.49 -11.44
N LYS A 65 33.90 14.60 -10.11
CA LYS A 65 32.65 14.92 -9.42
C LYS A 65 32.07 16.23 -9.94
N TYR A 66 32.91 17.26 -10.09
CA TYR A 66 32.51 18.55 -10.65
C TYR A 66 32.00 18.45 -12.10
N GLU A 67 32.66 17.66 -12.95
CA GLU A 67 32.23 17.46 -14.34
C GLU A 67 30.87 16.75 -14.41
N LEU A 68 30.69 15.65 -13.68
CA LEU A 68 29.42 14.92 -13.62
C LEU A 68 28.28 15.82 -13.10
N THR A 69 28.51 16.57 -12.03
CA THR A 69 27.53 17.54 -11.49
C THR A 69 27.10 18.57 -12.54
N ASN A 70 28.04 19.11 -13.33
CA ASN A 70 27.71 20.11 -14.36
C ASN A 70 26.98 19.51 -15.56
N ASN A 71 27.37 18.31 -15.98
CA ASN A 71 26.71 17.63 -17.09
C ASN A 71 25.28 17.22 -16.68
N LEU A 72 25.11 16.69 -15.46
CA LEU A 72 23.82 16.37 -14.88
C LEU A 72 22.94 17.62 -14.76
N LYS A 73 23.48 18.75 -14.30
CA LYS A 73 22.77 20.04 -14.29
C LYS A 73 22.31 20.44 -15.69
N THR A 74 23.15 20.26 -16.70
CA THR A 74 22.80 20.59 -18.09
C THR A 74 21.64 19.73 -18.57
N GLU A 75 21.70 18.41 -18.38
CA GLU A 75 20.63 17.50 -18.79
C GLU A 75 19.32 17.72 -18.02
N ILE A 76 19.38 17.96 -16.71
CA ILE A 76 18.20 18.27 -15.90
C ILE A 76 17.50 19.56 -16.39
N ASN A 77 18.28 20.58 -16.78
CA ASN A 77 17.71 21.80 -17.36
C ASN A 77 17.05 21.53 -18.71
N LEU A 78 17.64 20.68 -19.55
CA LEU A 78 17.04 20.26 -20.83
C LEU A 78 15.71 19.52 -20.60
N ILE A 79 15.68 18.58 -19.67
CA ILE A 79 14.44 17.88 -19.26
C ILE A 79 13.40 18.91 -18.80
N SER A 80 13.79 19.84 -17.92
CA SER A 80 12.89 20.87 -17.39
C SER A 80 12.30 21.78 -18.47
N LEU A 81 13.07 22.11 -19.52
CA LEU A 81 12.59 22.92 -20.65
C LEU A 81 11.60 22.13 -21.52
N ASN A 82 11.86 20.83 -21.72
CA ASN A 82 11.05 19.97 -22.58
C ASN A 82 9.76 19.45 -21.91
N LEU A 83 9.57 19.66 -20.60
CA LEU A 83 8.35 19.26 -19.88
C LEU A 83 7.05 19.85 -20.46
N GLN A 84 7.12 20.96 -21.20
CA GLN A 84 5.96 21.64 -21.80
C GLN A 84 5.61 21.16 -23.22
N ASP A 85 6.55 20.52 -23.93
CA ASP A 85 6.43 20.14 -25.35
C ASP A 85 6.16 18.63 -25.55
N ASP A 86 6.18 17.84 -24.48
CA ASP A 86 6.20 16.38 -24.57
C ASP A 86 4.79 15.77 -24.64
N SER A 87 4.52 14.98 -25.68
CA SER A 87 3.27 14.22 -25.89
C SER A 87 3.10 13.01 -24.93
N THR A 88 3.83 13.01 -23.82
CA THR A 88 3.91 11.92 -22.85
C THR A 88 2.74 11.89 -21.87
N SER A 89 2.59 10.78 -21.16
CA SER A 89 1.55 10.65 -20.12
C SER A 89 1.72 11.72 -19.03
N ILE A 90 0.61 12.26 -18.50
CA ILE A 90 0.61 13.24 -17.41
C ILE A 90 1.41 12.74 -16.20
N LEU A 91 1.38 11.43 -15.94
CA LEU A 91 2.15 10.79 -14.89
C LEU A 91 3.66 10.88 -15.12
N ASP A 92 4.11 10.58 -16.34
CA ASP A 92 5.53 10.65 -16.71
C ASP A 92 6.07 12.08 -16.57
N SER A 93 5.28 13.08 -17.02
CA SER A 93 5.62 14.49 -16.84
C SER A 93 5.73 14.87 -15.34
N ALA A 94 4.80 14.40 -14.50
CA ALA A 94 4.85 14.64 -13.06
C ALA A 94 6.07 13.97 -12.38
N LEU A 95 6.44 12.75 -12.78
CA LEU A 95 7.64 12.07 -12.29
C LEU A 95 8.92 12.77 -12.75
N LYS A 96 9.00 13.20 -14.01
CA LYS A 96 10.11 14.01 -14.52
C LYS A 96 10.24 15.33 -13.77
N GLN A 97 9.12 15.97 -13.40
CA GLN A 97 9.14 17.16 -12.55
C GLN A 97 9.71 16.87 -11.16
N GLN A 98 9.35 15.74 -10.54
CA GLN A 98 9.94 15.31 -9.27
C GLN A 98 11.43 14.99 -9.40
N LEU A 99 11.86 14.40 -10.53
CA LEU A 99 13.27 14.15 -10.82
C LEU A 99 14.07 15.46 -10.92
N VAL A 100 13.52 16.48 -11.61
CA VAL A 100 14.13 17.82 -11.67
C VAL A 100 14.23 18.42 -10.28
N ALA A 101 13.15 18.38 -9.49
CA ALA A 101 13.13 18.90 -8.12
C ALA A 101 14.13 18.17 -7.21
N PHE A 102 14.27 16.85 -7.37
CA PHE A 102 15.19 16.02 -6.61
C PHE A 102 16.63 16.50 -6.75
N TYR A 103 17.14 16.65 -7.98
CA TYR A 103 18.51 17.11 -8.20
C TYR A 103 18.70 18.60 -7.94
N ALA A 104 17.70 19.44 -8.23
CA ALA A 104 17.76 20.88 -7.91
C ALA A 104 17.98 21.12 -6.40
N ASN A 105 17.27 20.38 -5.54
CA ASN A 105 17.42 20.46 -4.09
C ASN A 105 18.78 19.98 -3.58
N ARG A 106 19.49 19.18 -4.37
CA ARG A 106 20.83 18.65 -4.06
C ARG A 106 21.97 19.46 -4.68
N ASN A 107 21.68 20.61 -5.29
CA ASN A 107 22.65 21.33 -6.12
C ASN A 107 23.28 20.45 -7.21
N TYR A 108 22.51 19.51 -7.77
CA TYR A 108 22.91 18.57 -8.80
C TYR A 108 24.05 17.62 -8.39
N ASP A 109 24.22 17.36 -7.08
CA ASP A 109 25.16 16.36 -6.58
C ASP A 109 24.66 14.95 -6.93
N PRO A 110 25.47 14.10 -7.62
CA PRO A 110 25.11 12.72 -7.96
C PRO A 110 24.87 11.88 -6.70
N VAL A 111 24.02 10.86 -6.82
CA VAL A 111 23.55 10.08 -5.67
C VAL A 111 23.97 8.64 -5.74
N TRP A 112 24.01 8.06 -6.93
CA TRP A 112 24.18 6.63 -7.14
C TRP A 112 25.63 6.30 -7.48
N ILE A 113 26.34 7.25 -8.11
CA ILE A 113 27.71 7.13 -8.58
C ILE A 113 28.64 7.97 -7.70
N ALA A 114 29.75 7.37 -7.25
CA ALA A 114 30.84 8.06 -6.60
C ALA A 114 32.18 7.42 -6.98
N ASN A 115 33.21 8.21 -7.25
CA ASN A 115 34.56 7.73 -7.56
C ASN A 115 34.63 6.70 -8.72
N PHE A 116 33.86 6.88 -9.79
CA PHE A 116 33.70 5.94 -10.93
C PHE A 116 33.15 4.57 -10.58
N GLU A 117 32.47 4.44 -9.46
CA GLU A 117 31.79 3.22 -9.09
C GLU A 117 30.37 3.54 -8.60
N THR A 118 29.49 2.56 -8.67
CA THR A 118 28.19 2.66 -8.01
C THR A 118 28.34 2.42 -6.51
N ASN A 119 27.54 3.13 -5.71
CA ASN A 119 27.71 3.15 -4.26
C ASN A 119 26.68 2.28 -3.51
N GLN A 120 26.69 2.37 -2.17
CA GLN A 120 25.77 1.61 -1.33
C GLN A 120 24.29 2.00 -1.53
N HIS A 121 23.98 3.26 -1.83
CA HIS A 121 22.60 3.67 -2.12
C HIS A 121 22.11 3.00 -3.40
N PHE A 122 22.95 2.93 -4.44
CA PHE A 122 22.62 2.28 -5.70
C PHE A 122 22.31 0.79 -5.50
N SER A 123 23.22 0.05 -4.87
CA SER A 123 23.00 -1.38 -4.59
C SER A 123 21.79 -1.62 -3.68
N THR A 124 21.54 -0.74 -2.70
CA THR A 124 20.34 -0.83 -1.85
C THR A 124 19.05 -0.64 -2.64
N LEU A 125 19.00 0.34 -3.54
CA LEU A 125 17.85 0.56 -4.41
C LEU A 125 17.66 -0.58 -5.40
N LEU A 126 18.71 -1.03 -6.07
CA LEU A 126 18.65 -2.17 -6.99
C LEU A 126 18.05 -3.41 -6.31
N ASN A 127 18.50 -3.74 -5.09
CA ASN A 127 17.94 -4.86 -4.33
C ASN A 127 16.42 -4.68 -4.06
N LEU A 128 15.94 -3.45 -3.85
CA LEU A 128 14.52 -3.18 -3.66
C LEU A 128 13.72 -3.33 -4.96
N LEU A 129 14.26 -2.84 -6.07
CA LEU A 129 13.64 -2.94 -7.39
C LEU A 129 13.60 -4.40 -7.87
N ASP A 130 14.68 -5.16 -7.66
CA ASP A 130 14.74 -6.61 -7.94
C ASP A 130 13.74 -7.39 -7.07
N SER A 131 13.59 -6.98 -5.81
CA SER A 131 12.59 -7.55 -4.90
C SER A 131 11.16 -7.00 -5.11
N SER A 132 10.91 -6.23 -6.17
CA SER A 132 9.61 -5.57 -6.40
C SER A 132 8.42 -6.53 -6.41
N GLY A 133 8.64 -7.77 -6.86
CA GLY A 133 7.59 -8.80 -6.84
C GLY A 133 7.09 -9.16 -5.45
N TYR A 134 7.96 -9.13 -4.43
CA TYR A 134 7.57 -9.31 -3.03
C TYR A 134 6.75 -8.14 -2.48
N PHE A 135 6.75 -7.01 -3.18
CA PHE A 135 5.88 -5.87 -2.93
C PHE A 135 4.63 -5.87 -3.82
N GLY A 136 4.31 -6.97 -4.50
CA GLY A 136 3.10 -7.08 -5.30
C GLY A 136 3.10 -6.21 -6.56
N PHE A 137 4.26 -6.13 -7.22
CA PHE A 137 4.40 -5.52 -8.55
C PHE A 137 4.80 -6.57 -9.59
N PRO A 138 4.42 -6.43 -10.86
CA PRO A 138 4.95 -7.28 -11.93
C PRO A 138 6.46 -7.20 -12.04
N PHE A 139 7.06 -8.23 -12.63
CA PHE A 139 8.48 -8.22 -12.98
C PHE A 139 8.77 -7.13 -14.04
N ASP A 140 9.93 -6.50 -13.92
CA ASP A 140 10.47 -5.45 -14.80
C ASP A 140 9.66 -4.14 -14.92
N TYR A 141 8.82 -3.82 -13.94
CA TYR A 141 8.02 -2.59 -13.96
C TYR A 141 8.82 -1.29 -13.70
N PHE A 142 10.09 -1.41 -13.33
CA PHE A 142 10.96 -0.32 -12.84
C PHE A 142 12.29 -0.22 -13.61
N ASN A 143 12.28 -0.55 -14.91
CA ASN A 143 13.43 -0.37 -15.81
C ASN A 143 14.70 -1.10 -15.33
N LEU A 144 14.54 -2.25 -14.66
CA LEU A 144 15.63 -2.89 -13.95
C LEU A 144 16.68 -3.44 -14.93
N GLU A 145 16.23 -4.04 -16.03
CA GLU A 145 17.13 -4.51 -17.10
C GLU A 145 17.96 -3.35 -17.69
N GLN A 146 17.30 -2.21 -17.95
CA GLN A 146 17.99 -1.02 -18.47
C GLN A 146 19.05 -0.50 -17.49
N ILE A 147 18.75 -0.45 -16.19
CA ILE A 147 19.71 -0.01 -15.17
C ILE A 147 20.91 -0.97 -15.11
N TYR A 148 20.68 -2.28 -15.16
CA TYR A 148 21.78 -3.26 -15.18
C TYR A 148 22.67 -3.12 -16.42
N ASN A 149 22.07 -2.91 -17.59
CA ASN A 149 22.83 -2.71 -18.83
C ASN A 149 23.68 -1.43 -18.75
N LEU A 150 23.10 -0.33 -18.24
CA LEU A 150 23.83 0.93 -18.05
C LEU A 150 24.97 0.81 -17.02
N ASP A 151 24.75 0.10 -15.92
CA ASP A 151 25.80 -0.16 -14.91
C ASP A 151 26.93 -1.02 -15.48
N TYR A 152 26.60 -2.07 -16.24
CA TYR A 152 27.59 -2.91 -16.92
C TYR A 152 28.43 -2.11 -17.94
N GLU A 153 27.78 -1.31 -18.78
CA GLU A 153 28.48 -0.45 -19.76
C GLU A 153 29.36 0.61 -19.08
N PHE A 154 28.87 1.18 -17.97
CA PHE A 154 29.63 2.11 -17.14
C PHE A 154 30.90 1.47 -16.56
N LEU A 155 30.80 0.26 -16.01
CA LEU A 155 31.93 -0.47 -15.40
C LEU A 155 32.93 -1.01 -16.44
N THR A 156 32.47 -1.34 -17.64
CA THR A 156 33.33 -1.91 -18.71
C THR A 156 34.00 -0.85 -19.60
N GLY A 157 33.63 0.42 -19.45
CA GLY A 157 34.27 1.54 -20.14
C GLY A 157 33.92 1.62 -21.63
N SER A 158 32.63 1.48 -21.98
CA SER A 158 32.13 1.60 -23.36
C SER A 158 32.35 3.00 -23.97
N ASP A 159 32.20 3.10 -25.30
CA ASP A 159 32.13 4.38 -26.00
C ASP A 159 30.99 5.24 -25.41
N ASN A 160 31.28 6.49 -25.03
CA ASN A 160 30.38 7.44 -24.34
C ASN A 160 30.17 7.24 -22.83
N MET A 161 31.19 6.83 -22.08
CA MET A 161 31.16 6.70 -20.61
C MET A 161 30.47 7.85 -19.85
N GLN A 162 30.70 9.11 -20.24
CA GLN A 162 30.06 10.28 -19.60
C GLN A 162 28.53 10.32 -19.79
N LYS A 163 28.06 9.95 -20.98
CA LYS A 163 26.63 9.88 -21.27
C LYS A 163 25.97 8.76 -20.47
N ASN A 164 26.60 7.60 -20.42
CA ASN A 164 26.11 6.44 -19.69
C ASN A 164 26.02 6.70 -18.18
N GLN A 165 26.97 7.45 -17.60
CA GLN A 165 26.91 7.88 -16.20
C GLN A 165 25.66 8.73 -15.90
N ILE A 166 25.37 9.69 -16.77
CA ILE A 166 24.21 10.58 -16.59
C ILE A 166 22.93 9.79 -16.79
N GLU A 167 22.86 8.94 -17.82
CA GLU A 167 21.69 8.10 -18.08
C GLU A 167 21.43 7.10 -16.95
N LEU A 168 22.49 6.52 -16.37
CA LEU A 168 22.40 5.67 -15.19
C LEU A 168 21.84 6.45 -13.98
N GLU A 169 22.36 7.65 -13.69
CA GLU A 169 21.89 8.50 -12.60
C GLU A 169 20.40 8.88 -12.77
N LEU A 170 20.01 9.29 -13.98
CA LEU A 170 18.65 9.74 -14.28
C LEU A 170 17.65 8.57 -14.27
N THR A 171 17.99 7.45 -14.92
CA THR A 171 17.12 6.26 -15.00
C THR A 171 16.93 5.63 -13.62
N THR A 172 17.99 5.58 -12.81
CA THR A 172 17.92 5.07 -11.43
C THR A 172 17.04 5.96 -10.56
N THR A 173 17.22 7.28 -10.61
CA THR A 173 16.39 8.23 -9.87
C THR A 173 14.92 8.18 -10.31
N TYR A 174 14.65 8.12 -11.61
CA TYR A 174 13.29 7.99 -12.13
C TYR A 174 12.62 6.72 -11.60
N SER A 175 13.33 5.59 -11.64
CA SER A 175 12.83 4.30 -11.15
C SER A 175 12.59 4.31 -9.64
N ALA A 176 13.46 4.98 -8.87
CA ALA A 176 13.25 5.20 -7.44
C ALA A 176 11.97 5.99 -7.17
N LEU A 177 11.76 7.11 -7.85
CA LEU A 177 10.56 7.95 -7.68
C LEU A 177 9.28 7.19 -8.07
N LYS A 178 9.32 6.46 -9.18
CA LYS A 178 8.22 5.59 -9.62
C LYS A 178 7.91 4.49 -8.61
N PHE A 179 8.94 3.86 -8.05
CA PHE A 179 8.79 2.83 -7.02
C PHE A 179 8.14 3.38 -5.74
N VAL A 180 8.61 4.53 -5.23
CA VAL A 180 8.03 5.20 -4.06
C VAL A 180 6.57 5.58 -4.30
N LEU A 181 6.27 6.14 -5.48
CA LEU A 181 4.90 6.44 -5.88
C LEU A 181 4.01 5.20 -5.80
N TYR A 182 4.44 4.10 -6.42
CA TYR A 182 3.63 2.89 -6.49
C TYR A 182 3.54 2.16 -5.16
N LEU A 183 4.55 2.23 -4.29
CA LEU A 183 4.44 1.75 -2.92
C LEU A 183 3.37 2.51 -2.13
N LYS A 184 3.29 3.83 -2.34
CA LYS A 184 2.39 4.73 -1.59
C LYS A 184 0.93 4.65 -2.09
N TYR A 185 0.73 4.63 -3.40
CA TYR A 185 -0.61 4.77 -4.00
C TYR A 185 -1.02 3.62 -4.92
N GLY A 186 -0.11 2.70 -5.25
CA GLY A 186 -0.36 1.67 -6.26
C GLY A 186 -0.02 2.13 -7.68
N ILE A 187 -0.12 1.20 -8.63
CA ILE A 187 -0.06 1.41 -10.07
C ILE A 187 -1.33 2.10 -10.52
N ILE A 188 -1.16 3.21 -11.23
CA ILE A 188 -2.21 4.12 -11.65
C ILE A 188 -2.08 4.32 -13.16
N GLU A 189 -3.05 3.85 -13.93
CA GLU A 189 -3.00 3.98 -15.38
C GLU A 189 -3.44 5.37 -15.87
N ARG A 190 -4.45 6.00 -15.25
CA ARG A 190 -5.16 7.14 -15.87
C ARG A 190 -5.79 8.18 -14.93
N ASP A 191 -5.62 8.10 -13.61
CA ASP A 191 -6.16 9.16 -12.73
C ASP A 191 -5.27 10.40 -12.80
N THR A 192 -5.74 11.42 -13.52
CA THR A 192 -5.06 12.71 -13.69
C THR A 192 -5.67 13.80 -12.81
N SER A 193 -6.38 13.44 -11.75
CA SER A 193 -7.00 14.42 -10.87
C SER A 193 -5.96 15.32 -10.18
N LEU A 194 -6.33 16.58 -9.92
CA LEU A 194 -5.45 17.54 -9.24
C LEU A 194 -5.04 17.05 -7.84
N ALA A 195 -5.95 16.34 -7.15
CA ALA A 195 -5.67 15.73 -5.86
C ALA A 195 -4.57 14.66 -5.94
N TYR A 196 -4.47 13.95 -7.07
CA TYR A 196 -3.42 12.99 -7.33
C TYR A 196 -2.09 13.67 -7.64
N LEU A 197 -2.07 14.70 -8.50
CA LEU A 197 -0.83 15.45 -8.80
C LEU A 197 -0.22 16.07 -7.53
N ASN A 198 -1.06 16.57 -6.62
CA ASN A 198 -0.59 17.08 -5.32
C ASN A 198 0.08 15.97 -4.48
N SER A 199 -0.36 14.73 -4.63
CA SER A 199 0.14 13.56 -3.88
C SER A 199 1.52 13.09 -4.34
N ILE A 200 1.97 13.53 -5.52
CA ILE A 200 3.29 13.29 -6.13
C ILE A 200 4.32 14.33 -5.67
N SER A 201 3.85 15.49 -5.19
CA SER A 201 4.71 16.66 -4.96
C SER A 201 5.81 16.46 -3.90
N ASP A 202 5.67 15.45 -3.04
CA ASP A 202 6.59 15.16 -1.93
C ASP A 202 7.59 14.02 -2.23
N LEU A 203 7.53 13.36 -3.40
CA LEU A 203 8.39 12.20 -3.70
C LEU A 203 9.87 12.56 -3.69
N SER A 204 10.23 13.71 -4.29
CA SER A 204 11.61 14.20 -4.29
C SER A 204 12.14 14.50 -2.88
N PHE A 205 11.28 14.98 -1.98
CA PHE A 205 11.62 15.24 -0.58
C PHE A 205 11.81 13.92 0.20
N ILE A 206 10.91 12.96 0.01
CA ILE A 206 11.01 11.63 0.63
C ILE A 206 12.32 10.95 0.23
N LEU A 207 12.64 10.92 -1.07
CA LEU A 207 13.85 10.27 -1.56
C LEU A 207 15.11 10.98 -1.04
N ASN A 208 15.14 12.31 -1.04
CA ASN A 208 16.28 13.07 -0.49
C ASN A 208 16.49 12.80 1.00
N SER A 209 15.41 12.85 1.79
CA SER A 209 15.49 12.56 3.23
C SER A 209 16.01 11.16 3.51
N ALA A 210 15.56 10.18 2.71
CA ALA A 210 15.97 8.79 2.82
C ALA A 210 17.47 8.57 2.52
N ILE A 211 18.02 9.33 1.58
CA ILE A 211 19.46 9.33 1.26
C ILE A 211 20.26 10.01 2.37
N GLU A 212 19.86 11.22 2.79
CA GLU A 212 20.57 12.01 3.80
C GLU A 212 20.64 11.32 5.16
N ASN A 213 19.58 10.60 5.54
CA ASN A 213 19.52 9.86 6.79
C ASN A 213 20.22 8.48 6.74
N ASN A 214 20.76 8.08 5.58
CA ASN A 214 21.29 6.72 5.35
C ASN A 214 20.27 5.59 5.66
N SER A 215 18.99 5.88 5.50
CA SER A 215 17.85 5.00 5.82
C SER A 215 17.04 4.61 4.60
N LEU A 216 17.62 4.72 3.39
CA LEU A 216 16.96 4.53 2.09
C LEU A 216 15.90 3.43 2.11
N ARG A 217 16.29 2.20 2.44
CA ARG A 217 15.36 1.06 2.50
C ARG A 217 14.16 1.28 3.41
N ASN A 218 14.39 1.72 4.64
CA ASN A 218 13.32 1.81 5.64
C ASN A 218 12.36 2.95 5.30
N ASP A 219 12.89 4.09 4.87
CA ASP A 219 12.11 5.27 4.55
C ASP A 219 11.28 5.04 3.29
N LEU A 220 11.86 4.45 2.23
CA LEU A 220 11.08 4.11 1.03
C LEU A 220 9.97 3.10 1.35
N LEU A 221 10.22 2.08 2.17
CA LEU A 221 9.20 1.08 2.51
C LEU A 221 8.12 1.61 3.47
N SER A 222 8.42 2.64 4.25
CA SER A 222 7.51 3.26 5.21
C SER A 222 6.33 4.00 4.57
N VAL A 223 6.42 4.35 3.28
CA VAL A 223 5.36 5.07 2.56
C VAL A 223 4.14 4.17 2.28
N GLN A 224 4.28 2.86 2.45
CA GLN A 224 3.20 1.91 2.19
C GLN A 224 2.00 2.11 3.14
N PRO A 225 0.77 1.79 2.70
CA PRO A 225 -0.41 1.94 3.52
C PRO A 225 -0.33 1.12 4.81
N ASN A 226 -0.64 1.76 5.93
CA ASN A 226 -0.73 1.11 7.24
C ASN A 226 -2.10 0.44 7.45
N LEU A 227 -2.51 -0.46 6.55
CA LEU A 227 -3.77 -1.21 6.62
C LEU A 227 -3.53 -2.66 7.03
N VAL A 228 -4.34 -3.20 7.95
CA VAL A 228 -4.23 -4.60 8.42
C VAL A 228 -4.25 -5.58 7.25
N HIS A 229 -5.25 -5.43 6.36
CA HIS A 229 -5.41 -6.31 5.20
C HIS A 229 -4.22 -6.21 4.22
N HIS A 230 -3.63 -5.03 4.05
CA HIS A 230 -2.43 -4.84 3.22
C HIS A 230 -1.22 -5.55 3.82
N ARG A 231 -0.95 -5.34 5.12
CA ARG A 231 0.19 -5.98 5.81
C ARG A 231 0.08 -7.50 5.81
N ASN A 232 -1.10 -8.05 6.07
CA ASN A 232 -1.33 -9.49 6.09
C ASN A 232 -1.13 -10.11 4.70
N LEU A 233 -1.68 -9.47 3.67
CA LEU A 233 -1.55 -9.95 2.30
C LEU A 233 -0.09 -9.89 1.82
N LEU A 234 0.60 -8.78 2.07
CA LEU A 234 2.00 -8.59 1.72
C LEU A 234 2.90 -9.64 2.38
N LYS A 235 2.70 -9.90 3.68
CA LYS A 235 3.43 -10.95 4.41
C LYS A 235 3.16 -12.35 3.84
N SER A 236 1.93 -12.62 3.41
CA SER A 236 1.55 -13.93 2.87
C SER A 236 2.06 -14.14 1.44
N LEU A 237 2.20 -13.05 0.68
CA LEU A 237 2.71 -13.05 -0.68
C LEU A 237 4.13 -13.59 -0.76
N SER A 238 5.02 -13.27 0.18
CA SER A 238 6.38 -13.79 0.16
C SER A 238 6.41 -15.33 0.21
N TYR A 239 5.64 -15.94 1.12
CA TYR A 239 5.53 -17.40 1.20
C TYR A 239 4.89 -18.02 -0.05
N PHE A 240 3.99 -17.30 -0.71
CA PHE A 240 3.37 -17.75 -1.95
C PHE A 240 4.38 -17.72 -3.12
N ILE A 241 5.18 -16.66 -3.24
CA ILE A 241 6.22 -16.53 -4.27
C ILE A 241 7.25 -17.66 -4.13
N ASP A 242 7.73 -17.92 -2.91
CA ASP A 242 8.69 -19.00 -2.65
C ASP A 242 8.14 -20.37 -3.12
N LEU A 243 6.86 -20.64 -2.83
CA LEU A 243 6.18 -21.84 -3.29
C LEU A 243 6.04 -21.87 -4.82
N HIS A 244 5.59 -20.76 -5.43
CA HIS A 244 5.41 -20.66 -6.88
C HIS A 244 6.73 -20.93 -7.61
N TYR A 245 7.83 -20.32 -7.19
CA TYR A 245 9.14 -20.54 -7.78
C TYR A 245 9.71 -21.93 -7.52
N SER A 246 9.49 -22.48 -6.33
CA SER A 246 9.85 -23.88 -6.05
C SER A 246 9.16 -24.83 -7.03
N VAL A 247 7.90 -24.57 -7.39
CA VAL A 247 7.18 -25.37 -8.40
C VAL A 247 7.69 -25.06 -9.80
N LYS A 248 7.82 -23.78 -10.17
CA LYS A 248 8.18 -23.34 -11.53
C LYS A 248 9.54 -23.87 -11.99
N TYR A 249 10.54 -23.87 -11.10
CA TYR A 249 11.91 -24.23 -11.45
C TYR A 249 12.31 -25.67 -11.06
N THR A 250 11.41 -26.44 -10.45
CA THR A 250 11.65 -27.86 -10.14
C THR A 250 11.01 -28.74 -11.20
N THR A 251 11.76 -29.73 -11.71
CA THR A 251 11.18 -30.70 -12.66
C THR A 251 10.09 -31.53 -11.98
N PRO A 252 9.04 -31.96 -12.70
CA PRO A 252 7.90 -32.67 -12.10
C PRO A 252 8.27 -33.87 -11.23
N ALA A 253 9.33 -34.61 -11.58
CA ALA A 253 9.80 -35.79 -10.85
C ALA A 253 10.35 -35.50 -9.44
N PHE A 254 10.75 -34.26 -9.15
CA PHE A 254 11.34 -33.84 -7.87
C PHE A 254 10.40 -32.99 -7.01
N ILE A 255 9.17 -32.75 -7.47
CA ILE A 255 8.16 -32.05 -6.67
C ILE A 255 7.61 -33.02 -5.62
N ASP A 256 7.85 -32.71 -4.35
CA ASP A 256 7.32 -33.50 -3.24
C ASP A 256 5.80 -33.31 -3.06
N ASP A 257 5.18 -34.26 -2.35
CA ASP A 257 3.74 -34.30 -2.16
C ASP A 257 3.19 -33.10 -1.36
N LYS A 258 3.99 -32.53 -0.44
CA LYS A 258 3.56 -31.38 0.38
C LYS A 258 3.53 -30.12 -0.46
N LEU A 259 4.56 -29.91 -1.28
CA LEU A 259 4.63 -28.81 -2.23
C LEU A 259 3.48 -28.93 -3.24
N LEU A 260 3.31 -30.10 -3.85
CA LEU A 260 2.24 -30.35 -4.82
C LEU A 260 0.84 -30.12 -4.23
N ALA A 261 0.56 -30.65 -3.04
CA ALA A 261 -0.75 -30.47 -2.41
C ALA A 261 -1.06 -28.98 -2.18
N LYS A 262 -0.09 -28.22 -1.66
CA LYS A 262 -0.27 -26.79 -1.41
C LYS A 262 -0.41 -25.98 -2.70
N SER A 263 0.30 -26.36 -3.76
CA SER A 263 0.17 -25.76 -5.09
C SER A 263 -1.22 -26.00 -5.69
N LEU A 264 -1.73 -27.23 -5.62
CA LEU A 264 -3.06 -27.57 -6.11
C LEU A 264 -4.17 -26.88 -5.31
N TYR A 265 -3.96 -26.66 -4.01
CA TYR A 265 -4.86 -25.85 -3.18
C TYR A 265 -4.91 -24.40 -3.63
N TYR A 266 -3.76 -23.74 -3.81
CA TYR A 266 -3.75 -22.35 -4.29
C TYR A 266 -4.23 -22.20 -5.74
N ALA A 267 -4.04 -23.22 -6.57
CA ALA A 267 -4.64 -23.31 -7.90
C ALA A 267 -6.15 -23.60 -7.87
N GLU A 268 -6.77 -23.69 -6.68
CA GLU A 268 -8.20 -23.96 -6.46
C GLU A 268 -8.70 -25.30 -7.03
N ILE A 269 -7.79 -26.24 -7.28
CA ILE A 269 -8.12 -27.60 -7.71
C ILE A 269 -8.63 -28.43 -6.52
N THR A 270 -8.07 -28.18 -5.33
CA THR A 270 -8.40 -28.92 -4.11
C THR A 270 -8.82 -27.98 -2.99
N LYS A 271 -9.60 -28.51 -2.03
CA LYS A 271 -10.09 -27.77 -0.87
C LYS A 271 -9.16 -27.84 0.35
N SER A 272 -8.07 -28.61 0.28
CA SER A 272 -7.14 -28.84 1.39
C SER A 272 -5.70 -28.66 0.92
N PRO A 273 -4.85 -27.96 1.69
CA PRO A 273 -3.43 -27.78 1.37
C PRO A 273 -2.58 -29.03 1.62
N THR A 274 -3.20 -30.17 1.95
CA THR A 274 -2.53 -31.43 2.25
C THR A 274 -3.27 -32.60 1.61
N PHE A 275 -2.53 -33.65 1.27
CA PHE A 275 -3.13 -34.92 0.88
C PHE A 275 -3.49 -35.75 2.11
N ASP A 276 -4.69 -36.30 2.10
CA ASP A 276 -5.23 -37.16 3.16
C ASP A 276 -6.06 -38.31 2.56
N SER A 277 -6.78 -39.04 3.40
CA SER A 277 -7.62 -40.17 2.93
C SER A 277 -8.77 -39.74 2.01
N ILE A 278 -9.18 -38.46 2.06
CA ILE A 278 -10.28 -37.87 1.30
C ILE A 278 -9.73 -37.11 0.08
N ASN A 279 -8.64 -36.36 0.25
CA ASN A 279 -7.94 -35.60 -0.80
C ASN A 279 -6.70 -36.37 -1.28
N ARG A 280 -6.89 -37.46 -2.05
CA ARG A 280 -5.77 -38.28 -2.53
C ARG A 280 -5.05 -37.58 -3.69
N LYS A 281 -3.73 -37.73 -3.75
CA LYS A 281 -2.88 -37.16 -4.82
C LYS A 281 -3.35 -37.50 -6.24
N SER A 282 -3.71 -38.77 -6.49
CA SER A 282 -4.22 -39.22 -7.80
C SER A 282 -5.48 -38.46 -8.21
N ASP A 283 -6.40 -38.28 -7.27
CA ASP A 283 -7.71 -37.69 -7.53
C ASP A 283 -7.55 -36.19 -7.77
N ALA A 284 -6.67 -35.53 -7.02
CA ALA A 284 -6.33 -34.12 -7.22
C ALA A 284 -5.67 -33.85 -8.57
N LEU A 285 -4.73 -34.71 -9.00
CA LEU A 285 -4.12 -34.60 -10.33
C LEU A 285 -5.12 -34.90 -11.44
N TYR A 286 -6.00 -35.88 -11.24
CA TYR A 286 -7.10 -36.16 -12.17
C TYR A 286 -8.00 -34.93 -12.34
N LEU A 287 -8.40 -34.27 -11.26
CA LEU A 287 -9.24 -33.06 -11.30
C LEU A 287 -8.59 -31.94 -12.09
N LEU A 288 -7.29 -31.68 -11.88
CA LEU A 288 -6.54 -30.70 -12.66
C LEU A 288 -6.54 -31.08 -14.15
N GLN A 289 -6.27 -32.34 -14.46
CA GLN A 289 -6.20 -32.81 -15.84
C GLN A 289 -7.57 -32.70 -16.54
N ASP A 290 -8.65 -33.05 -15.85
CA ASP A 290 -10.03 -32.95 -16.35
C ASP A 290 -10.44 -31.51 -16.61
N GLN A 291 -10.20 -30.62 -15.64
CA GLN A 291 -10.56 -29.20 -15.75
C GLN A 291 -9.86 -28.50 -16.92
N TYR A 292 -8.62 -28.90 -17.25
CA TYR A 292 -7.83 -28.28 -18.31
C TYR A 292 -7.66 -29.16 -19.55
N SER A 293 -8.52 -30.17 -19.72
CA SER A 293 -8.56 -31.03 -20.92
C SER A 293 -7.21 -31.71 -21.26
N LEU A 294 -6.45 -32.08 -20.23
CA LEU A 294 -5.20 -32.82 -20.35
C LEU A 294 -5.45 -34.33 -20.39
N ARG A 295 -4.37 -35.11 -20.54
CA ARG A 295 -4.45 -36.57 -20.43
C ARG A 295 -4.75 -36.96 -18.98
N HIS A 296 -5.86 -37.67 -18.75
CA HIS A 296 -6.32 -38.18 -17.45
C HIS A 296 -5.52 -39.39 -16.92
N ASP A 297 -4.20 -39.28 -16.81
CA ASP A 297 -3.32 -40.34 -16.29
C ASP A 297 -3.00 -40.21 -14.79
N SER A 298 -3.48 -39.14 -14.13
CA SER A 298 -3.22 -38.83 -12.71
C SER A 298 -1.72 -38.68 -12.38
N ILE A 299 -0.90 -38.33 -13.38
CA ILE A 299 0.54 -38.14 -13.23
C ILE A 299 0.88 -36.67 -13.45
N LEU A 300 1.73 -36.11 -12.57
CA LEU A 300 2.33 -34.80 -12.79
C LEU A 300 3.40 -34.92 -13.88
N ASN A 301 2.97 -34.92 -15.14
CA ASN A 301 3.82 -34.86 -16.32
C ASN A 301 4.09 -33.39 -16.71
N GLN A 302 4.96 -33.16 -17.70
CA GLN A 302 5.35 -31.81 -18.12
C GLN A 302 4.15 -30.91 -18.48
N PRO A 303 3.17 -31.34 -19.31
CA PRO A 303 1.99 -30.51 -19.58
C PRO A 303 1.14 -30.18 -18.34
N THR A 304 0.95 -31.16 -17.43
CA THR A 304 0.18 -30.95 -16.19
C THR A 304 0.89 -29.96 -15.26
N HIS A 305 2.22 -30.04 -15.20
CA HIS A 305 3.06 -29.13 -14.43
C HIS A 305 3.05 -27.70 -14.99
N GLU A 306 3.14 -27.54 -16.32
CA GLU A 306 3.06 -26.22 -16.98
C GLU A 306 1.73 -25.52 -16.70
N ILE A 307 0.61 -26.24 -16.77
CA ILE A 307 -0.70 -25.69 -16.37
C ILE A 307 -0.70 -25.28 -14.89
N LEU A 308 -0.19 -26.13 -13.99
CA LEU A 308 -0.12 -25.78 -12.57
C LEU A 308 0.71 -24.50 -12.33
N VAL A 309 1.84 -24.36 -13.02
CA VAL A 309 2.69 -23.15 -12.95
C VAL A 309 1.91 -21.92 -13.45
N SER A 310 1.23 -22.02 -14.58
CA SER A 310 0.43 -20.93 -15.15
C SER A 310 -0.71 -20.48 -14.21
N LEU A 311 -1.37 -21.43 -13.53
CA LEU A 311 -2.40 -21.11 -12.55
C LEU A 311 -1.84 -20.38 -11.34
N LEU A 312 -0.68 -20.80 -10.83
CA LEU A 312 -0.02 -20.11 -9.72
C LEU A 312 0.48 -18.72 -10.13
N GLU A 313 0.94 -18.55 -11.38
CA GLU A 313 1.31 -17.26 -11.93
C GLU A 313 0.09 -16.32 -11.99
N TYR A 314 -1.06 -16.79 -12.47
CA TYR A 314 -2.30 -16.01 -12.40
C TYR A 314 -2.66 -15.60 -10.97
N LYS A 315 -2.52 -16.51 -10.00
CA LYS A 315 -2.77 -16.23 -8.58
C LYS A 315 -1.80 -15.19 -7.98
N TYR A 316 -0.55 -15.16 -8.44
CA TYR A 316 0.38 -14.09 -8.11
C TYR A 316 -0.14 -12.72 -8.59
N TYR A 317 -0.55 -12.61 -9.86
CA TYR A 317 -1.08 -11.34 -10.39
C TYR A 317 -2.39 -10.93 -9.71
N LEU A 318 -3.20 -11.89 -9.29
CA LEU A 318 -4.39 -11.62 -8.49
C LEU A 318 -4.03 -11.03 -7.11
N ALA A 319 -2.94 -11.49 -6.48
CA ALA A 319 -2.42 -10.88 -5.27
C ALA A 319 -1.88 -9.46 -5.52
N CYS A 320 -1.14 -9.24 -6.61
CA CYS A 320 -0.66 -7.91 -7.03
C CYS A 320 -1.82 -6.93 -7.24
N LEU A 321 -2.88 -7.35 -7.95
CA LEU A 321 -4.09 -6.55 -8.16
C LEU A 321 -4.72 -6.14 -6.83
N ASN A 322 -4.87 -7.08 -5.89
CA ASN A 322 -5.53 -6.80 -4.62
C ASN A 322 -4.66 -5.94 -3.68
N LEU A 323 -3.34 -6.08 -3.70
CA LEU A 323 -2.43 -5.12 -3.05
C LEU A 323 -2.57 -3.73 -3.68
N ASN A 324 -2.72 -3.64 -5.01
CA ASN A 324 -2.97 -2.38 -5.70
C ASN A 324 -4.28 -1.71 -5.24
N ARG A 325 -5.37 -2.48 -5.17
CA ARG A 325 -6.67 -2.02 -4.66
C ARG A 325 -6.57 -1.47 -3.23
N LEU A 326 -5.78 -2.12 -2.37
CA LEU A 326 -5.54 -1.67 -0.99
C LEU A 326 -4.69 -0.40 -0.92
N ARG A 327 -3.71 -0.21 -1.82
CA ARG A 327 -2.90 1.02 -1.90
C ARG A 327 -3.67 2.24 -2.37
N ASN A 328 -4.66 2.04 -3.23
CA ASN A 328 -5.56 3.10 -3.67
C ASN A 328 -6.45 3.65 -2.53
N LEU A 329 -6.44 3.03 -1.34
CA LEU A 329 -7.23 3.50 -0.20
C LEU A 329 -6.49 4.61 0.55
N LYS A 330 -7.10 5.80 0.56
CA LYS A 330 -6.68 6.90 1.45
C LYS A 330 -7.02 6.53 2.89
N HIS A 331 -6.02 6.05 3.62
CA HIS A 331 -6.13 5.57 4.99
C HIS A 331 -5.06 6.17 5.90
N SER A 332 -5.45 6.56 7.11
CA SER A 332 -4.55 7.24 8.04
C SER A 332 -4.90 7.04 9.52
N GLY A 333 -5.61 5.97 9.90
CA GLY A 333 -6.11 5.82 11.28
C GLY A 333 -6.20 4.37 11.74
N GLU A 334 -6.01 4.10 13.03
CA GLU A 334 -5.87 2.72 13.51
C GLU A 334 -7.20 1.98 13.71
N ASN A 335 -8.32 2.71 13.64
CA ASN A 335 -9.68 2.22 13.87
C ASN A 335 -10.54 2.46 12.63
N TYR A 336 -11.16 1.40 12.10
CA TYR A 336 -12.03 1.50 10.94
C TYR A 336 -12.90 0.25 10.77
N LEU A 337 -13.95 0.38 9.96
CA LEU A 337 -14.75 -0.73 9.46
C LEU A 337 -14.32 -1.07 8.04
N PHE A 338 -14.18 -2.35 7.73
CA PHE A 338 -13.81 -2.83 6.39
C PHE A 338 -14.79 -3.88 5.90
N VAL A 339 -15.66 -3.49 4.97
CA VAL A 339 -16.54 -4.43 4.26
C VAL A 339 -15.79 -4.98 3.07
N ASN A 340 -15.47 -6.27 3.10
CA ASN A 340 -14.94 -6.97 1.94
C ASN A 340 -16.09 -7.65 1.19
N ILE A 341 -16.42 -7.12 0.00
CA ILE A 341 -17.60 -7.50 -0.79
C ILE A 341 -17.58 -8.99 -1.16
N PRO A 342 -16.51 -9.55 -1.77
CA PRO A 342 -16.46 -10.96 -2.17
C PRO A 342 -16.38 -11.92 -0.99
N GLU A 343 -15.84 -11.47 0.15
CA GLU A 343 -15.78 -12.27 1.39
C GLU A 343 -17.13 -12.34 2.11
N PHE A 344 -18.05 -11.44 1.76
CA PHE A 344 -19.31 -11.25 2.45
C PHE A 344 -19.13 -11.04 3.96
N LYS A 345 -18.12 -10.26 4.35
CA LYS A 345 -17.85 -9.86 5.73
C LYS A 345 -17.62 -8.36 5.90
N LEU A 346 -17.95 -7.88 7.09
CA LEU A 346 -17.52 -6.60 7.64
C LEU A 346 -16.57 -6.88 8.81
N HIS A 347 -15.35 -6.37 8.72
CA HIS A 347 -14.34 -6.45 9.76
C HIS A 347 -14.30 -5.16 10.57
N VAL A 348 -14.24 -5.29 11.89
CA VAL A 348 -14.01 -4.18 12.82
C VAL A 348 -12.55 -4.18 13.18
N ILE A 349 -11.82 -3.14 12.75
CA ILE A 349 -10.41 -2.97 13.08
C ILE A 349 -10.30 -1.95 14.21
N GLU A 350 -9.61 -2.34 15.29
CA GLU A 350 -9.31 -1.50 16.45
C GLU A 350 -7.82 -1.62 16.76
N SER A 351 -7.14 -0.49 16.91
CA SER A 351 -5.69 -0.43 17.20
C SER A 351 -4.86 -1.30 16.25
N ASN A 352 -5.14 -1.22 14.94
CA ASN A 352 -4.43 -1.98 13.90
C ASN A 352 -4.54 -3.51 14.00
N SER A 353 -5.59 -4.05 14.65
CA SER A 353 -5.89 -5.49 14.70
C SER A 353 -7.38 -5.75 14.53
N GLU A 354 -7.76 -6.94 14.03
CA GLU A 354 -9.15 -7.34 13.87
C GLU A 354 -9.78 -7.65 15.23
N LYS A 355 -10.82 -6.89 15.57
CA LYS A 355 -11.51 -7.00 16.85
C LYS A 355 -12.74 -7.90 16.78
N ASP A 356 -13.51 -7.79 15.70
CA ASP A 356 -14.73 -8.54 15.46
C ASP A 356 -15.03 -8.59 13.95
N ALA A 357 -15.89 -9.53 13.53
CA ALA A 357 -16.31 -9.67 12.16
C ALA A 357 -17.80 -10.05 12.05
N PHE A 358 -18.49 -9.47 11.07
CA PHE A 358 -19.92 -9.64 10.85
C PHE A 358 -20.17 -10.17 9.45
N ASN A 359 -21.04 -11.18 9.32
CA ASN A 359 -21.50 -11.60 8.00
C ASN A 359 -22.37 -10.52 7.36
N VAL A 360 -22.15 -10.31 6.06
CA VAL A 360 -22.94 -9.37 5.25
C VAL A 360 -23.61 -10.05 4.05
N ILE A 361 -24.66 -9.40 3.53
CA ILE A 361 -25.24 -9.64 2.22
C ILE A 361 -25.00 -8.39 1.37
N VAL A 362 -24.53 -8.59 0.15
CA VAL A 362 -24.15 -7.52 -0.78
C VAL A 362 -25.02 -7.55 -2.04
N GLY A 363 -24.79 -6.60 -2.94
CA GLY A 363 -25.52 -6.45 -4.19
C GLY A 363 -25.45 -7.67 -5.09
N LYS A 364 -26.49 -7.87 -5.90
CA LYS A 364 -26.45 -8.80 -7.04
C LYS A 364 -25.44 -8.32 -8.08
N LYS A 365 -24.98 -9.19 -8.97
CA LYS A 365 -24.12 -8.79 -10.11
C LYS A 365 -24.72 -7.68 -10.99
N LYS A 366 -26.05 -7.64 -11.15
CA LYS A 366 -26.77 -6.59 -11.91
C LYS A 366 -26.90 -5.26 -11.15
N THR A 367 -26.79 -5.30 -9.83
CA THR A 367 -26.92 -4.15 -8.92
C THR A 367 -25.81 -4.22 -7.87
N PRO A 368 -24.53 -4.18 -8.31
CA PRO A 368 -23.41 -4.49 -7.45
C PRO A 368 -23.29 -3.48 -6.32
N THR A 369 -22.80 -3.93 -5.16
CA THR A 369 -22.37 -3.00 -4.11
C THR A 369 -21.16 -2.21 -4.63
N PRO A 370 -21.20 -0.87 -4.63
CA PRO A 370 -20.08 -0.06 -5.09
C PRO A 370 -18.95 -0.08 -4.07
N THR A 371 -17.71 0.03 -4.56
CA THR A 371 -16.54 0.29 -3.72
C THR A 371 -16.51 1.75 -3.33
N LEU A 372 -16.34 2.06 -2.05
CA LEU A 372 -16.32 3.44 -1.54
C LEU A 372 -15.59 3.54 -0.20
N SER A 373 -15.27 4.77 0.17
CA SER A 373 -14.75 5.13 1.50
C SER A 373 -15.59 6.27 2.05
N SER A 374 -15.99 6.18 3.32
CA SER A 374 -16.79 7.23 3.98
C SER A 374 -16.57 7.20 5.49
N ASP A 375 -17.37 7.97 6.21
CA ASP A 375 -17.41 8.05 7.66
C ASP A 375 -18.81 7.72 8.16
N ILE A 376 -18.93 6.79 9.11
CA ILE A 376 -20.19 6.54 9.81
C ILE A 376 -20.49 7.75 10.70
N GLU A 377 -21.67 8.34 10.51
CA GLU A 377 -22.09 9.55 11.23
C GLU A 377 -23.13 9.25 12.29
N LYS A 378 -24.01 8.27 12.05
CA LYS A 378 -25.08 7.94 13.00
C LYS A 378 -25.62 6.53 12.82
N VAL A 379 -26.13 6.03 13.93
CA VAL A 379 -26.94 4.81 14.02
C VAL A 379 -28.41 5.23 14.14
N ILE A 380 -29.27 4.60 13.36
CA ILE A 380 -30.72 4.80 13.44
C ILE A 380 -31.36 3.49 13.89
N ALA A 381 -31.93 3.47 15.09
CA ALA A 381 -32.76 2.38 15.57
C ALA A 381 -34.20 2.56 15.09
N ASN A 382 -34.85 1.45 14.74
CA ASN A 382 -36.19 1.37 14.16
C ASN A 382 -36.40 2.37 13.00
N PRO A 383 -35.61 2.29 11.92
CA PRO A 383 -35.63 3.27 10.85
C PRO A 383 -36.94 3.23 10.04
N TYR A 384 -37.36 4.38 9.53
CA TYR A 384 -38.20 4.41 8.33
C TYR A 384 -37.39 3.99 7.11
N TRP A 385 -38.05 3.41 6.10
CA TRP A 385 -37.43 3.15 4.82
C TRP A 385 -38.07 3.99 3.71
N THR A 386 -37.38 5.05 3.28
CA THR A 386 -37.73 5.72 2.03
C THR A 386 -37.22 4.86 0.87
N VAL A 387 -38.15 4.37 0.05
CA VAL A 387 -37.87 3.41 -1.03
C VAL A 387 -37.16 4.13 -2.18
N PRO A 388 -35.97 3.67 -2.62
CA PRO A 388 -35.31 4.19 -3.81
C PRO A 388 -36.19 4.05 -5.04
N ARG A 389 -36.13 5.03 -5.95
CA ARG A 389 -37.00 5.10 -7.13
C ARG A 389 -36.94 3.83 -8.00
N SER A 390 -35.77 3.25 -8.18
CA SER A 390 -35.58 1.99 -8.93
C SER A 390 -36.41 0.84 -8.33
N ILE A 391 -36.45 0.72 -7.01
CA ILE A 391 -37.23 -0.32 -6.31
C ILE A 391 -38.72 0.01 -6.37
N THR A 392 -39.09 1.29 -6.29
CA THR A 392 -40.49 1.70 -6.48
C THR A 392 -41.02 1.24 -7.85
N PHE A 393 -40.24 1.37 -8.93
CA PHE A 393 -40.62 0.86 -10.24
C PHE A 393 -40.86 -0.65 -10.26
N GLU A 394 -40.04 -1.44 -9.57
CA GLU A 394 -40.26 -2.89 -9.43
C GLU A 394 -41.54 -3.22 -8.63
N MET A 395 -41.92 -2.36 -7.68
CA MET A 395 -43.12 -2.52 -6.86
C MET A 395 -44.41 -2.15 -7.61
N LEU A 396 -44.35 -1.34 -8.68
CA LEU A 396 -45.54 -0.83 -9.38
C LEU A 396 -46.48 -1.93 -9.85
N HIS A 397 -45.95 -3.06 -10.32
CA HIS A 397 -46.79 -4.20 -10.71
C HIS A 397 -47.67 -4.70 -9.55
N LYS A 398 -47.11 -4.79 -8.35
CA LYS A 398 -47.82 -5.25 -7.14
C LYS A 398 -48.84 -4.21 -6.68
N ILE A 399 -48.48 -2.92 -6.74
CA ILE A 399 -49.35 -1.80 -6.36
C ILE A 399 -50.55 -1.71 -7.31
N ARG A 400 -50.32 -1.79 -8.63
CA ARG A 400 -51.38 -1.75 -9.66
C ARG A 400 -52.33 -2.95 -9.58
N LYS A 401 -51.81 -4.12 -9.22
CA LYS A 401 -52.61 -5.34 -9.09
C LYS A 401 -53.49 -5.34 -7.84
N ASP A 402 -53.10 -4.61 -6.79
CA ASP A 402 -53.74 -4.65 -5.48
C ASP A 402 -53.62 -3.31 -4.76
N SER A 403 -54.72 -2.55 -4.77
CA SER A 403 -54.79 -1.21 -4.18
C SER A 403 -54.54 -1.18 -2.67
N SER A 404 -54.68 -2.31 -1.96
CA SER A 404 -54.40 -2.38 -0.53
C SER A 404 -52.97 -2.82 -0.20
N TYR A 405 -52.15 -3.11 -1.22
CA TYR A 405 -50.77 -3.56 -1.06
C TYR A 405 -49.91 -2.61 -0.21
N LEU A 406 -50.01 -1.30 -0.46
CA LEU A 406 -49.22 -0.29 0.27
C LEU A 406 -49.56 -0.32 1.76
N LYS A 407 -50.83 -0.13 2.10
CA LYS A 407 -51.32 -0.14 3.48
C LYS A 407 -51.00 -1.44 4.22
N ARG A 408 -51.24 -2.61 3.61
CA ARG A 408 -50.96 -3.92 4.24
C ARG A 408 -49.48 -4.15 4.54
N ASN A 409 -48.58 -3.54 3.76
CA ASN A 409 -47.13 -3.66 3.96
C ASN A 409 -46.53 -2.44 4.68
N GLY A 410 -47.38 -1.54 5.20
CA GLY A 410 -46.96 -0.36 5.97
C GLY A 410 -46.29 0.73 5.15
N TYR A 411 -46.58 0.82 3.85
CA TYR A 411 -46.11 1.92 3.01
C TYR A 411 -47.12 3.07 2.98
N PHE A 412 -46.59 4.28 2.90
CA PHE A 412 -47.33 5.52 2.69
C PHE A 412 -46.55 6.46 1.77
N VAL A 413 -47.24 7.41 1.15
CA VAL A 413 -46.63 8.39 0.23
C VAL A 413 -46.25 9.63 1.03
N ILE A 414 -45.08 10.21 0.71
CA ILE A 414 -44.63 11.48 1.27
C ILE A 414 -44.26 12.48 0.17
N ASN A 415 -44.33 13.78 0.47
CA ASN A 415 -43.80 14.85 -0.38
C ASN A 415 -42.34 15.22 -0.02
N ALA A 416 -41.81 16.28 -0.63
CA ALA A 416 -40.43 16.75 -0.42
C ALA A 416 -40.22 17.35 0.98
N GLN A 417 -41.30 17.74 1.66
CA GLN A 417 -41.33 18.22 3.05
C GLN A 417 -41.47 17.06 4.04
N GLU A 418 -41.42 15.81 3.56
CA GLU A 418 -41.64 14.58 4.33
C GLU A 418 -43.05 14.43 4.94
N GLU A 419 -44.02 15.21 4.46
CA GLU A 419 -45.40 15.14 4.93
C GLU A 419 -46.14 14.00 4.22
N MET A 420 -46.98 13.29 4.96
CA MET A 420 -47.80 12.21 4.41
C MET A 420 -48.82 12.77 3.41
N VAL A 421 -48.83 12.19 2.21
CA VAL A 421 -49.76 12.51 1.13
C VAL A 421 -50.77 11.38 1.00
N ASN A 422 -52.05 11.74 0.80
CA ASN A 422 -53.09 10.75 0.56
C ASN A 422 -52.80 9.99 -0.76
N GLU A 423 -52.59 8.69 -0.68
CA GLU A 423 -52.27 7.85 -1.84
C GLU A 423 -53.36 7.82 -2.92
N SER A 424 -54.60 8.19 -2.60
CA SER A 424 -55.72 8.18 -3.54
C SER A 424 -55.62 9.25 -4.63
N ILE A 425 -54.76 10.27 -4.45
CA ILE A 425 -54.53 11.32 -5.47
C ILE A 425 -53.45 10.92 -6.48
N ILE A 426 -52.75 9.80 -6.25
CA ILE A 426 -51.68 9.32 -7.10
C ILE A 426 -52.29 8.43 -8.20
N ASP A 427 -52.04 8.80 -9.45
CA ASP A 427 -52.36 7.92 -10.58
C ASP A 427 -51.31 6.81 -10.72
N TRP A 428 -51.57 5.69 -10.05
CA TRP A 428 -50.68 4.52 -10.06
C TRP A 428 -50.57 3.82 -11.43
N ASN A 429 -51.45 4.12 -12.38
CA ASN A 429 -51.41 3.56 -13.73
C ASN A 429 -50.49 4.34 -14.67
N SER A 430 -50.13 5.58 -14.32
CA SER A 430 -49.07 6.34 -15.00
C SER A 430 -47.76 5.55 -15.04
N GLU A 431 -46.95 5.77 -16.08
CA GLU A 431 -45.61 5.19 -16.20
C GLU A 431 -44.73 5.55 -15.01
N ASP A 432 -44.88 6.78 -14.49
CA ASP A 432 -44.17 7.29 -13.32
C ASP A 432 -45.14 8.02 -12.37
N PRO A 433 -45.81 7.30 -11.48
CA PRO A 433 -46.84 7.87 -10.60
C PRO A 433 -46.31 8.91 -9.62
N LEU A 434 -45.06 8.77 -9.16
CA LEU A 434 -44.49 9.60 -8.10
C LEU A 434 -43.71 10.81 -8.65
N GLY A 435 -43.12 10.68 -9.85
CA GLY A 435 -42.31 11.73 -10.45
C GLY A 435 -41.17 12.16 -9.54
N ASN A 436 -40.88 13.46 -9.53
CA ASN A 436 -39.93 14.09 -8.61
C ASN A 436 -40.62 14.77 -7.42
N ARG A 437 -41.92 14.49 -7.21
CA ARG A 437 -42.75 15.17 -6.21
C ARG A 437 -42.97 14.33 -4.96
N TYR A 438 -42.95 13.01 -5.12
CA TYR A 438 -43.38 12.08 -4.08
C TYR A 438 -42.39 10.91 -3.91
N TRP A 439 -42.40 10.32 -2.72
CA TRP A 439 -41.63 9.12 -2.40
C TRP A 439 -42.50 8.13 -1.62
N LEU A 440 -42.21 6.85 -1.79
CA LEU A 440 -42.80 5.81 -0.95
C LEU A 440 -41.95 5.63 0.31
N ARG A 441 -42.57 5.66 1.48
CA ARG A 441 -41.91 5.43 2.76
C ARG A 441 -42.58 4.27 3.49
N GLN A 442 -41.79 3.34 4.01
CA GLN A 442 -42.25 2.25 4.87
C GLN A 442 -42.08 2.65 6.32
N ILE A 443 -43.11 2.40 7.14
CA ILE A 443 -43.04 2.55 8.60
C ILE A 443 -41.98 1.64 9.20
N ASN A 444 -41.44 2.02 10.35
CA ASN A 444 -40.65 1.17 11.21
C ASN A 444 -41.48 -0.04 11.70
N GLY A 445 -40.80 -1.15 12.04
CA GLY A 445 -41.46 -2.34 12.58
C GLY A 445 -40.90 -3.65 12.03
N ASN A 446 -41.51 -4.77 12.39
CA ASN A 446 -41.03 -6.12 12.06
C ASN A 446 -41.12 -6.48 10.57
N TYR A 447 -41.78 -5.67 9.75
CA TYR A 447 -41.88 -5.87 8.31
C TYR A 447 -41.06 -4.84 7.52
N ASN A 448 -40.35 -3.94 8.20
CA ASN A 448 -39.52 -2.94 7.55
C ASN A 448 -38.34 -3.61 6.84
N ALA A 449 -38.13 -3.28 5.57
CA ALA A 449 -37.09 -3.90 4.74
C ALA A 449 -35.64 -3.57 5.20
N LEU A 450 -35.45 -2.45 5.91
CA LEU A 450 -34.19 -2.08 6.55
C LEU A 450 -33.99 -2.71 7.93
N GLY A 451 -34.97 -3.48 8.42
CA GLY A 451 -34.94 -4.11 9.74
C GLY A 451 -34.97 -3.09 10.89
N LYS A 452 -34.27 -3.41 11.97
CA LYS A 452 -34.28 -2.67 13.23
C LYS A 452 -33.17 -1.65 13.38
N VAL A 453 -32.11 -1.72 12.57
CA VAL A 453 -30.95 -0.83 12.70
C VAL A 453 -30.44 -0.45 11.32
N LYS A 454 -30.09 0.83 11.15
CA LYS A 454 -29.46 1.38 9.93
C LYS A 454 -28.29 2.27 10.32
N PHE A 455 -27.18 2.17 9.60
CA PHE A 455 -26.02 3.05 9.76
C PHE A 455 -25.95 4.02 8.58
N ILE A 456 -25.75 5.29 8.88
CA ILE A 456 -25.66 6.36 7.89
C ILE A 456 -24.21 6.80 7.73
N PHE A 457 -23.78 6.87 6.48
CA PHE A 457 -22.52 7.46 6.06
C PHE A 457 -22.73 8.18 4.72
N PRO A 458 -22.21 9.41 4.54
CA PRO A 458 -22.36 10.16 3.29
C PRO A 458 -21.77 9.42 2.09
N ASN A 459 -22.53 9.27 1.01
CA ASN A 459 -22.04 8.70 -0.24
C ASN A 459 -22.94 9.06 -1.42
N ASN A 460 -22.39 9.01 -2.64
CA ASN A 460 -23.10 9.35 -3.88
C ASN A 460 -23.96 8.21 -4.43
N PHE A 461 -24.01 7.05 -3.75
CA PHE A 461 -24.65 5.83 -4.25
C PHE A 461 -25.93 5.46 -3.49
N SER A 462 -26.33 6.26 -2.48
CA SER A 462 -27.45 5.93 -1.58
C SER A 462 -27.32 4.55 -0.92
N VAL A 463 -26.08 4.14 -0.63
CA VAL A 463 -25.75 2.86 0.02
C VAL A 463 -25.76 3.04 1.53
N TYR A 464 -26.24 2.03 2.25
CA TYR A 464 -26.25 1.98 3.71
C TYR A 464 -25.77 0.62 4.20
N LEU A 465 -25.28 0.57 5.45
CA LEU A 465 -25.28 -0.66 6.22
C LEU A 465 -26.62 -0.73 6.95
N HIS A 466 -27.29 -1.87 6.94
CA HIS A 466 -28.58 -1.98 7.62
C HIS A 466 -28.94 -3.42 7.98
N ASP A 467 -29.95 -3.58 8.83
CA ASP A 467 -30.55 -4.85 9.20
C ASP A 467 -31.44 -5.43 8.08
N THR A 468 -31.95 -6.64 8.22
CA THR A 468 -32.89 -7.24 7.27
C THR A 468 -33.77 -8.29 7.91
N GLN A 469 -35.02 -8.39 7.42
CA GLN A 469 -35.93 -9.48 7.80
C GLN A 469 -35.50 -10.83 7.23
N SER A 470 -34.68 -10.84 6.17
CA SER A 470 -34.27 -12.06 5.48
C SER A 470 -33.04 -12.72 6.13
N LYS A 471 -33.06 -12.94 7.45
CA LYS A 471 -31.93 -13.48 8.23
C LYS A 471 -31.47 -14.86 7.75
N SER A 472 -32.36 -15.68 7.21
CA SER A 472 -32.00 -17.01 6.66
C SER A 472 -31.01 -16.94 5.50
N LEU A 473 -30.88 -15.80 4.81
CA LEU A 473 -29.94 -15.62 3.70
C LEU A 473 -28.47 -15.57 4.16
N PHE A 474 -28.19 -15.27 5.43
CA PHE A 474 -26.82 -15.31 5.95
C PHE A 474 -26.24 -16.73 6.00
N LYS A 475 -27.08 -17.77 5.96
CA LYS A 475 -26.67 -19.18 5.88
C LYS A 475 -26.24 -19.62 4.47
N ARG A 476 -26.35 -18.75 3.47
CA ARG A 476 -25.92 -19.05 2.10
C ARG A 476 -24.43 -18.77 1.96
N GLU A 477 -23.75 -19.59 1.16
CA GLU A 477 -22.36 -19.38 0.77
C GLU A 477 -22.25 -18.11 -0.09
N ASN A 478 -22.98 -18.05 -1.20
CA ASN A 478 -23.11 -16.83 -1.99
C ASN A 478 -24.20 -15.92 -1.43
N ARG A 479 -23.83 -14.69 -1.04
CA ARG A 479 -24.72 -13.70 -0.40
C ARG A 479 -24.93 -12.44 -1.25
N THR A 480 -24.99 -12.58 -2.57
CA THR A 480 -25.31 -11.50 -3.52
C THR A 480 -26.83 -11.29 -3.73
N PHE A 481 -27.56 -10.86 -2.69
CA PHE A 481 -29.03 -10.75 -2.74
C PHE A 481 -29.61 -9.32 -2.67
N SER A 482 -28.78 -8.30 -2.47
CA SER A 482 -29.25 -6.92 -2.28
C SER A 482 -29.31 -6.12 -3.59
N HIS A 483 -29.75 -4.86 -3.51
CA HIS A 483 -29.73 -3.88 -4.60
C HIS A 483 -28.61 -2.84 -4.41
N GLY A 484 -27.47 -3.26 -3.88
CA GLY A 484 -26.27 -2.43 -3.71
C GLY A 484 -25.97 -2.06 -2.24
N CYS A 485 -26.98 -1.97 -1.38
CA CYS A 485 -26.78 -1.81 0.07
C CYS A 485 -26.14 -3.05 0.72
N VAL A 486 -25.55 -2.88 1.90
CA VAL A 486 -24.93 -3.97 2.65
C VAL A 486 -25.84 -4.32 3.83
N ARG A 487 -26.32 -5.56 3.90
CA ARG A 487 -27.16 -6.02 5.01
C ARG A 487 -26.30 -6.76 6.03
N LEU A 488 -26.52 -6.53 7.31
CA LEU A 488 -25.75 -7.09 8.42
C LEU A 488 -26.53 -8.18 9.17
N GLU A 489 -25.82 -9.24 9.56
CA GLU A 489 -26.41 -10.33 10.34
C GLU A 489 -26.75 -9.92 11.77
N ASN A 490 -25.83 -9.24 12.46
CA ASN A 490 -25.98 -8.80 13.86
C ASN A 490 -25.75 -7.27 13.98
N PRO A 491 -26.65 -6.44 13.44
CA PRO A 491 -26.45 -5.00 13.38
C PRO A 491 -26.64 -4.31 14.74
N ASP A 492 -27.40 -4.89 15.65
CA ASP A 492 -27.53 -4.49 17.05
C ASP A 492 -26.19 -4.49 17.78
N LYS A 493 -25.38 -5.56 17.60
CA LYS A 493 -24.03 -5.65 18.19
C LYS A 493 -23.07 -4.61 17.63
N LEU A 494 -23.08 -4.39 16.31
CA LEU A 494 -22.25 -3.34 15.70
C LEU A 494 -22.71 -1.95 16.17
N ALA A 495 -24.02 -1.73 16.29
CA ALA A 495 -24.55 -0.48 16.84
C ALA A 495 -24.09 -0.27 18.28
N GLN A 496 -24.17 -1.29 19.13
CA GLN A 496 -23.70 -1.22 20.52
C GLN A 496 -22.21 -0.88 20.58
N TYR A 497 -21.37 -1.58 19.81
CA TYR A 497 -19.93 -1.28 19.71
C TYR A 497 -19.68 0.18 19.33
N LEU A 498 -20.36 0.67 18.28
CA LEU A 498 -20.16 2.04 17.82
C LEU A 498 -20.65 3.07 18.84
N THR A 499 -21.77 2.82 19.51
CA THR A 499 -22.30 3.76 20.50
C THR A 499 -21.48 3.80 21.78
N ASP A 500 -20.96 2.66 22.24
CA ASP A 500 -20.11 2.59 23.44
C ASP A 500 -18.81 3.38 23.25
N LYS A 501 -18.25 3.33 22.04
CA LYS A 501 -16.93 3.89 21.74
C LYS A 501 -16.97 5.33 21.24
N TYR A 502 -17.96 5.65 20.41
CA TYR A 502 -17.95 6.88 19.62
C TYR A 502 -19.12 7.80 19.94
N THR A 503 -19.75 7.66 21.11
CA THR A 503 -20.74 8.62 21.61
C THR A 503 -20.35 9.17 22.98
N ASN A 504 -20.83 10.37 23.29
CA ASN A 504 -20.67 10.97 24.61
C ASN A 504 -21.65 10.39 25.66
N HIS A 505 -22.61 9.58 25.23
CA HIS A 505 -23.61 8.98 26.11
C HIS A 505 -23.06 7.68 26.67
N ARG A 506 -22.67 7.71 27.93
CA ARG A 506 -22.33 6.50 28.68
C ARG A 506 -23.61 5.70 28.90
N ASP A 507 -23.52 4.37 28.78
CA ASP A 507 -24.56 3.40 29.14
C ASP A 507 -25.79 3.33 28.21
N LEU A 508 -25.66 3.70 26.93
CA LEU A 508 -26.70 3.38 25.94
C LEU A 508 -26.86 1.85 25.82
N ASN A 509 -28.10 1.37 25.90
CA ASN A 509 -28.42 -0.03 25.61
C ASN A 509 -29.25 -0.09 24.32
N ILE A 510 -28.62 -0.54 23.24
CA ILE A 510 -29.23 -0.58 21.91
C ILE A 510 -30.40 -1.56 21.84
N GLU A 511 -30.34 -2.68 22.55
CA GLU A 511 -31.42 -3.66 22.59
C GLU A 511 -32.68 -3.05 23.21
N ASN A 512 -32.55 -2.29 24.31
CA ASN A 512 -33.65 -1.57 24.93
C ASN A 512 -34.25 -0.53 23.98
N ILE A 513 -33.42 0.29 23.33
CA ILE A 513 -33.87 1.30 22.35
C ILE A 513 -34.61 0.64 21.17
N ILE A 514 -34.14 -0.51 20.70
CA ILE A 514 -34.83 -1.27 19.64
C ILE A 514 -36.20 -1.76 20.15
N SER A 515 -36.27 -2.23 21.40
CA SER A 515 -37.49 -2.79 22.01
C SER A 515 -38.64 -1.79 22.14
N GLU A 516 -38.32 -0.48 22.26
CA GLU A 516 -39.30 0.61 22.29
C GLU A 516 -40.12 0.68 20.99
N ASN A 517 -39.61 0.12 19.89
CA ASN A 517 -40.18 0.22 18.54
C ASN A 517 -40.43 1.66 18.07
N GLU A 518 -39.82 2.66 18.71
CA GLU A 518 -39.81 4.04 18.27
C GLU A 518 -38.51 4.34 17.50
N ARG A 519 -38.56 5.33 16.60
CA ARG A 519 -37.40 5.69 15.77
C ARG A 519 -36.46 6.58 16.56
N HIS A 520 -35.22 6.12 16.77
CA HIS A 520 -34.17 6.91 17.42
C HIS A 520 -33.01 7.15 16.47
N GLU A 521 -32.48 8.37 16.46
CA GLU A 521 -31.21 8.70 15.81
C GLU A 521 -30.15 8.94 16.87
N ILE A 522 -29.07 8.17 16.80
CA ILE A 522 -27.93 8.25 17.71
C ILE A 522 -26.74 8.75 16.90
N ALA A 523 -26.38 10.02 17.06
CA ALA A 523 -25.23 10.62 16.39
C ALA A 523 -23.93 10.15 17.05
N LEU A 524 -22.95 9.77 16.24
CA LEU A 524 -21.60 9.50 16.71
C LEU A 524 -20.86 10.83 16.89
N SER A 525 -20.27 11.02 18.08
CA SER A 525 -19.46 12.19 18.43
C SER A 525 -18.12 12.18 17.71
N GLU A 526 -17.60 10.99 17.41
CA GLU A 526 -16.42 10.79 16.59
C GLU A 526 -16.78 9.98 15.34
N LYS A 527 -16.25 10.40 14.19
CA LYS A 527 -16.49 9.74 12.90
C LYS A 527 -15.63 8.49 12.79
N VAL A 528 -16.25 7.36 12.41
CA VAL A 528 -15.55 6.10 12.18
C VAL A 528 -15.44 5.83 10.69
N LYS A 529 -14.22 5.63 10.19
CA LYS A 529 -14.00 5.33 8.78
C LYS A 529 -14.65 4.00 8.41
N ILE A 530 -15.31 3.96 7.25
CA ILE A 530 -15.79 2.73 6.63
C ILE A 530 -15.22 2.63 5.22
N TYR A 531 -14.61 1.48 4.93
CA TYR A 531 -14.14 1.10 3.60
C TYR A 531 -15.01 -0.05 3.10
N ILE A 532 -15.67 0.13 1.96
CA ILE A 532 -16.38 -0.94 1.26
C ILE A 532 -15.56 -1.27 0.03
N GLN A 533 -14.94 -2.45 0.01
CA GLN A 533 -13.89 -2.79 -0.94
C GLN A 533 -14.15 -4.14 -1.61
N TYR A 534 -13.56 -4.31 -2.78
CA TYR A 534 -13.66 -5.53 -3.57
C TYR A 534 -12.30 -6.22 -3.58
N ILE A 535 -12.04 -7.05 -2.55
CA ILE A 535 -10.76 -7.72 -2.38
C ILE A 535 -10.96 -9.23 -2.57
N THR A 536 -10.43 -9.79 -3.66
CA THR A 536 -10.57 -11.21 -4.04
C THR A 536 -9.34 -12.05 -3.69
N CYS A 537 -8.26 -11.44 -3.24
CA CYS A 537 -7.12 -12.10 -2.63
C CYS A 537 -6.82 -11.40 -1.32
N THR A 538 -6.95 -12.13 -0.22
CA THR A 538 -6.75 -11.64 1.15
C THR A 538 -5.82 -12.59 1.90
N ALA A 539 -5.50 -12.27 3.14
CA ALA A 539 -4.79 -13.18 4.02
C ALA A 539 -5.18 -13.03 5.48
N SER A 540 -5.12 -14.13 6.20
CA SER A 540 -5.29 -14.15 7.65
C SER A 540 -4.02 -13.69 8.38
N GLU A 541 -4.14 -13.38 9.67
CA GLU A 541 -2.97 -13.07 10.52
C GLU A 541 -1.93 -14.20 10.54
N ASN A 542 -2.38 -15.45 10.37
CA ASN A 542 -1.52 -16.64 10.30
C ASN A 542 -0.73 -16.76 8.98
N SER A 543 -0.81 -15.74 8.12
CA SER A 543 -0.07 -15.64 6.85
C SER A 543 -0.47 -16.67 5.80
N GLU A 544 -1.71 -17.17 5.88
CA GLU A 544 -2.32 -17.99 4.84
C GLU A 544 -3.10 -17.08 3.88
N MET A 545 -2.72 -17.13 2.60
CA MET A 545 -3.40 -16.41 1.53
C MET A 545 -4.71 -17.13 1.17
N MET A 546 -5.78 -16.36 0.98
CA MET A 546 -7.09 -16.85 0.62
C MET A 546 -7.56 -16.16 -0.65
N PHE A 547 -7.95 -16.96 -1.63
CA PHE A 547 -8.56 -16.49 -2.86
C PHE A 547 -10.08 -16.66 -2.76
N LEU A 548 -10.80 -15.62 -3.12
CA LEU A 548 -12.26 -15.52 -3.02
C LEU A 548 -12.84 -15.45 -4.42
N ASP A 549 -14.07 -15.94 -4.58
CA ASP A 549 -14.79 -15.90 -5.85
C ASP A 549 -14.90 -14.47 -6.39
N ASP A 550 -14.58 -14.28 -7.68
CA ASP A 550 -14.78 -13.02 -8.40
C ASP A 550 -16.27 -12.84 -8.77
N ILE A 551 -17.11 -12.62 -7.75
CA ILE A 551 -18.57 -12.60 -7.85
C ILE A 551 -19.15 -11.54 -8.82
N TYR A 552 -18.37 -10.51 -9.15
CA TYR A 552 -18.71 -9.46 -10.11
C TYR A 552 -17.91 -9.52 -11.42
N ASN A 553 -17.00 -10.47 -11.59
CA ASN A 553 -16.13 -10.64 -12.76
C ASN A 553 -15.29 -9.39 -13.07
N LYS A 554 -14.63 -8.84 -12.06
CA LYS A 554 -13.80 -7.62 -12.21
C LYS A 554 -12.32 -7.91 -12.39
N ASP A 555 -11.84 -9.03 -11.89
CA ASP A 555 -10.40 -9.23 -11.69
C ASP A 555 -9.64 -9.36 -13.00
N LEU A 556 -10.18 -10.13 -13.95
CA LEU A 556 -9.53 -10.34 -15.23
C LEU A 556 -9.32 -9.01 -15.96
N GLU A 557 -10.37 -8.22 -16.17
CA GLU A 557 -10.27 -6.96 -16.92
C GLU A 557 -9.37 -5.94 -16.22
N GLU A 558 -9.38 -5.87 -14.88
CA GLU A 558 -8.46 -5.00 -14.13
C GLU A 558 -7.00 -5.48 -14.20
N ILE A 559 -6.74 -6.78 -14.15
CA ILE A 559 -5.40 -7.34 -14.37
C ILE A 559 -4.90 -6.97 -15.77
N LYS A 560 -5.72 -7.12 -16.81
CA LYS A 560 -5.34 -6.77 -18.18
C LYS A 560 -5.00 -5.30 -18.36
N ALA A 561 -5.74 -4.43 -17.67
CA ALA A 561 -5.51 -3.00 -17.71
C ALA A 561 -4.17 -2.66 -17.04
N ILE A 562 -3.95 -3.16 -15.81
CA ILE A 562 -2.82 -2.76 -14.97
C ILE A 562 -1.53 -3.47 -15.40
N PHE A 563 -1.67 -4.71 -15.89
CA PHE A 563 -0.60 -5.63 -16.26
C PHE A 563 -0.77 -6.08 -17.74
N PRO A 564 -0.65 -5.17 -18.72
CA PRO A 564 -0.99 -5.44 -20.12
C PRO A 564 -0.07 -6.47 -20.80
N ASP A 565 1.17 -6.58 -20.34
CA ASP A 565 2.18 -7.51 -20.90
C ASP A 565 1.91 -8.99 -20.53
N LEU A 566 0.81 -9.27 -19.83
CA LEU A 566 0.48 -10.58 -19.27
C LEU A 566 -0.28 -11.54 -20.21
N LEU A 567 -1.02 -11.03 -21.20
CA LEU A 567 -2.03 -11.82 -21.92
C LEU A 567 -1.51 -12.55 -23.16
N LEU A 568 -0.52 -13.41 -22.99
CA LEU A 568 -0.17 -14.42 -24.00
C LEU A 568 -0.36 -15.86 -23.52
N LEU A 569 -1.07 -16.08 -22.41
CA LEU A 569 -1.42 -17.43 -21.91
C LEU A 569 -2.87 -17.80 -22.22
#